data_AF-A0A4V3D1V3-F1
#
_entry.id   AF-A0A4V3D1V3-F1
#
_cell.length_a   1.000
_cell.length_b   1.000
_cell.length_c   1.000
_cell.angle_alpha   90.00
_cell.angle_beta   90.00
_cell.angle_gamma   90.00
#
_symmetry.space_group_name_H-M   'P 1'
#
loop_
_entity.id
_entity.type
_entity.pdbx_description
1 polymer ?
#
loop_
_entity_poly.entity_id
_entity_poly.type
_entity_poly.pdbx_seq_one_letter_code
_entity_poly.pdbx_strand_id
1 'polypeptide(L)'
;MEDKELSSGERKLECSDVSRCFQLLESILDGEMGEESKDLLQEKLAKCQPCFEHYHLEQAIREVLKTKCTKQPCPEKLADSIRQMIHDSK
;
A
#
# COMPACT_ATOMS: atom_id res chain seq x y z
N MET A 1 17.52 38.28 2.72
CA MET A 1 17.59 37.44 3.94
C MET A 1 16.16 37.33 4.41
N GLU A 2 15.56 36.16 4.18
CA GLU A 2 14.24 35.83 4.72
C GLU A 2 14.42 34.52 5.47
N ASP A 3 14.43 34.67 6.78
CA ASP A 3 14.53 33.67 7.80
C ASP A 3 13.27 32.79 7.86
N LYS A 4 13.45 31.47 7.97
CA LYS A 4 12.62 30.64 8.87
C LYS A 4 13.24 29.26 9.09
N GLU A 5 14.03 29.15 10.14
CA GLU A 5 14.12 27.88 10.87
C GLU A 5 12.81 27.71 11.65
N LEU A 6 12.15 26.55 11.53
CA LEU A 6 11.27 25.94 12.56
C LEU A 6 10.79 24.53 12.13
N SER A 7 11.29 23.52 12.85
CA SER A 7 10.49 22.44 13.46
C SER A 7 9.70 21.45 12.56
N SER A 8 10.30 20.27 12.34
CA SER A 8 9.64 18.94 12.30
C SER A 8 8.33 18.80 11.51
N GLY A 9 8.42 18.41 10.22
CA GLY A 9 7.33 17.70 9.51
C GLY A 9 6.61 18.42 8.37
N GLU A 10 7.25 19.36 7.65
CA GLU A 10 6.63 19.95 6.45
C GLU A 10 6.76 19.02 5.23
N ARG A 11 5.65 18.39 4.84
CA ARG A 11 5.55 17.63 3.59
C ARG A 11 5.41 18.58 2.40
N LYS A 12 6.06 18.24 1.29
CA LYS A 12 5.89 18.94 0.01
C LYS A 12 4.43 18.83 -0.44
N LEU A 13 3.83 19.96 -0.83
CA LEU A 13 2.44 20.01 -1.30
C LEU A 13 2.30 19.57 -2.76
N GLU A 14 3.39 19.61 -3.53
CA GLU A 14 3.44 19.16 -4.92
C GLU A 14 4.46 18.03 -5.08
N CYS A 15 4.11 17.05 -5.90
CA CYS A 15 4.99 15.96 -6.29
C CYS A 15 5.13 15.97 -7.81
N SER A 16 6.36 16.12 -8.30
CA SER A 16 6.68 16.16 -9.72
C SER A 16 6.23 14.91 -10.47
N ASP A 17 6.22 13.77 -9.76
CA ASP A 17 5.97 12.45 -10.32
C ASP A 17 4.93 11.70 -9.48
N VAL A 18 3.77 12.33 -9.24
CA VAL A 18 2.63 11.73 -8.52
C VAL A 18 2.31 10.34 -9.04
N SER A 19 2.15 10.19 -10.37
CA SER A 19 1.75 8.92 -10.97
C SER A 19 2.74 7.79 -10.68
N ARG A 20 4.05 8.07 -10.74
CA ARG A 20 5.08 7.08 -10.43
C ARG A 20 5.12 6.75 -8.94
N CYS A 21 4.89 7.74 -8.08
CA CYS A 21 4.80 7.51 -6.64
C CYS A 21 3.59 6.65 -6.28
N PHE A 22 2.45 6.85 -6.94
CA PHE A 22 1.25 6.06 -6.72
C PHE A 22 1.45 4.62 -7.17
N GLN A 23 2.02 4.40 -8.36
CA GLN A 23 2.33 3.04 -8.82
C GLN A 23 3.26 2.31 -7.85
N LEU A 24 4.31 2.97 -7.37
CA LEU A 24 5.22 2.39 -6.38
C LEU A 24 4.48 2.06 -5.07
N LEU A 25 3.62 2.97 -4.61
CA LEU A 25 2.81 2.81 -3.41
C LEU A 25 1.87 1.61 -3.51
N GLU A 26 1.19 1.47 -4.64
CA GLU A 26 0.27 0.37 -4.94
C GLU A 26 1.01 -0.97 -4.98
N SER A 27 2.13 -1.08 -5.71
CA SER A 27 2.94 -2.32 -5.73
C SER A 27 3.46 -2.72 -4.34
N ILE A 28 3.75 -1.75 -3.48
CA ILE A 28 4.13 -2.02 -2.08
C ILE A 28 2.91 -2.51 -1.27
N LEU A 29 1.75 -1.89 -1.46
CA LEU A 29 0.50 -2.28 -0.80
C LEU A 29 -0.03 -3.65 -1.25
N ASP A 30 0.26 -4.04 -2.50
CA ASP A 30 -0.09 -5.35 -3.06
C ASP A 30 0.90 -6.46 -2.66
N GLY A 31 2.01 -6.09 -2.02
CA GLY A 31 3.01 -7.04 -1.55
C GLY A 31 3.90 -7.60 -2.67
N GLU A 32 3.93 -6.94 -3.83
CA GLU A 32 4.86 -7.27 -4.93
C GLU A 32 6.32 -6.92 -4.57
N MET A 33 6.49 -6.07 -3.56
CA MET A 33 7.76 -5.52 -3.13
C MET A 33 8.09 -5.95 -1.69
N GLY A 34 9.34 -6.37 -1.46
CA GLY A 34 9.80 -6.89 -0.16
C GLY A 34 9.95 -5.82 0.93
N GLU A 35 10.47 -6.22 2.09
CA GLU A 35 10.62 -5.39 3.31
C GLU A 35 11.32 -4.04 3.05
N GLU A 36 12.36 -4.01 2.21
CA GLU A 36 13.12 -2.79 1.84
C GLU A 36 12.24 -1.66 1.27
N SER A 37 11.08 -2.03 0.73
CA SER A 37 10.17 -1.07 0.10
C SER A 37 9.28 -0.35 1.12
N LYS A 38 9.13 -0.89 2.33
CA LYS A 38 8.40 -0.21 3.43
C LYS A 38 9.16 1.02 3.91
N ASP A 39 10.48 0.95 4.03
CA ASP A 39 11.30 2.09 4.42
C ASP A 39 11.25 3.21 3.36
N LEU A 40 11.38 2.82 2.08
CA LEU A 40 11.24 3.75 0.97
C LEU A 40 9.85 4.43 0.98
N LEU A 41 8.80 3.65 1.23
CA LEU A 41 7.46 4.17 1.36
C LEU A 41 7.34 5.19 2.50
N GLN A 42 7.79 4.85 3.70
CA GLN A 42 7.73 5.76 4.85
C GLN A 42 8.46 7.08 4.56
N GLU A 43 9.60 7.01 3.88
CA GLU A 43 10.33 8.21 3.48
C GLU A 43 9.51 9.10 2.52
N LYS A 44 8.84 8.50 1.53
CA LYS A 44 7.98 9.24 0.59
C LYS A 44 6.79 9.89 1.30
N LEU A 45 6.13 9.16 2.20
CA LEU A 45 5.01 9.65 2.99
C LEU A 45 5.44 10.76 3.98
N ALA A 46 6.68 10.73 4.46
CA ALA A 46 7.23 11.78 5.32
C ALA A 46 7.56 13.07 4.56
N LYS A 47 7.87 12.97 3.25
CA LYS A 47 8.31 14.10 2.43
C LYS A 47 7.23 14.66 1.51
N CYS A 48 6.11 13.98 1.30
CA CYS A 48 5.13 14.33 0.27
C CYS A 48 3.68 14.19 0.75
N GLN A 49 2.91 15.28 0.71
CA GLN A 49 1.53 15.30 1.16
C GLN A 49 0.54 14.61 0.21
N PRO A 50 0.54 14.84 -1.11
CA PRO A 50 -0.39 14.14 -2.00
C PRO A 50 -0.18 12.61 -1.99
N CYS A 51 1.07 12.14 -1.83
CA CYS A 51 1.35 10.71 -1.66
C CYS A 51 0.84 10.18 -0.31
N PHE A 52 0.93 10.98 0.74
CA PHE A 52 0.39 10.63 2.05
C PHE A 52 -1.13 10.45 1.99
N GLU A 53 -1.85 11.40 1.40
CA GLU A 53 -3.30 11.34 1.26
C GLU A 53 -3.74 10.15 0.40
N HIS A 54 -3.06 9.92 -0.73
CA HIS A 54 -3.36 8.76 -1.58
C HIS A 54 -3.20 7.43 -0.85
N TYR A 55 -2.12 7.26 -0.09
CA TYR A 55 -1.90 6.06 0.72
C TYR A 55 -3.01 5.82 1.73
N HIS A 56 -3.42 6.85 2.46
CA HIS A 56 -4.48 6.71 3.46
C HIS A 56 -5.82 6.38 2.82
N LEU A 57 -6.10 6.97 1.64
CA LEU A 57 -7.29 6.65 0.86
C LEU A 57 -7.28 5.18 0.42
N GLU A 58 -6.18 4.71 -0.19
CA GLU A 58 -6.03 3.32 -0.64
C GLU A 58 -6.15 2.33 0.53
N GLN A 59 -5.54 2.64 1.69
CA GLN A 59 -5.69 1.83 2.88
C GLN A 59 -7.14 1.76 3.38
N ALA A 60 -7.84 2.90 3.42
CA ALA A 60 -9.25 2.94 3.82
C ALA A 60 -10.12 2.12 2.86
N ILE A 61 -9.87 2.21 1.55
CA ILE A 61 -10.56 1.38 0.54
C ILE A 61 -10.27 -0.10 0.80
N ARG A 62 -9.01 -0.50 0.97
CA ARG A 62 -8.62 -1.88 1.27
C ARG A 62 -9.27 -2.39 2.56
N GLU A 63 -9.36 -1.57 3.60
CA GLU A 63 -10.04 -1.92 4.85
C GLU A 63 -11.54 -2.15 4.64
N VAL A 64 -12.19 -1.27 3.86
CA VAL A 64 -13.61 -1.43 3.51
C VAL A 64 -13.81 -2.72 2.71
N LEU A 65 -12.98 -3.00 1.71
CA LEU A 65 -13.04 -4.26 0.95
C LEU A 65 -12.83 -5.47 1.87
N LYS A 66 -11.84 -5.40 2.77
CA LYS A 66 -11.56 -6.44 3.78
C LYS A 66 -12.64 -6.61 4.84
N THR A 67 -13.55 -5.66 5.02
CA THR A 67 -14.64 -5.79 6.01
C THR A 67 -15.99 -6.09 5.38
N LYS A 68 -16.21 -5.65 4.13
CA LYS A 68 -17.49 -5.74 3.42
C LYS A 68 -17.53 -6.84 2.36
N CYS A 69 -16.42 -7.14 1.69
CA CYS A 69 -16.39 -8.12 0.59
C CYS A 69 -15.90 -9.51 1.02
N THR A 70 -15.21 -9.64 2.15
CA THR A 70 -14.50 -10.88 2.56
C THR A 70 -15.25 -11.76 3.56
N LYS A 71 -16.49 -11.42 3.95
CA LYS A 71 -17.29 -12.25 4.87
C LYS A 71 -17.86 -13.52 4.21
N GLN A 72 -17.38 -13.89 3.03
CA GLN A 72 -17.74 -15.13 2.39
C GLN A 72 -16.65 -16.15 2.70
N PRO A 73 -16.96 -17.25 3.41
CA PRO A 73 -16.00 -18.33 3.59
C PRO A 73 -15.55 -18.82 2.21
N CYS A 74 -14.26 -19.15 2.09
CA CYS A 74 -13.74 -19.78 0.88
C CYS A 74 -14.59 -21.03 0.59
N PRO A 75 -15.15 -21.19 -0.61
CA PRO A 75 -15.95 -22.37 -0.95
C PRO A 75 -15.14 -23.64 -0.69
N GLU A 76 -15.68 -24.57 0.09
CA GLU A 76 -14.97 -25.80 0.49
C GLU A 76 -14.45 -26.58 -0.73
N LYS A 77 -15.25 -26.64 -1.81
CA LYS A 77 -14.83 -27.27 -3.07
C LYS A 77 -13.56 -26.66 -3.67
N LEU A 78 -13.41 -25.33 -3.58
CA LEU A 78 -12.22 -24.65 -4.09
C LEU A 78 -11.02 -24.95 -3.19
N ALA A 79 -11.20 -24.91 -1.87
CA ALA A 79 -10.15 -25.24 -0.92
C ALA A 79 -9.66 -26.70 -1.07
N ASP A 80 -10.57 -27.66 -1.21
CA ASP A 80 -10.23 -29.07 -1.46
C ASP A 80 -9.52 -29.26 -2.80
N SER A 81 -9.99 -28.60 -3.87
CA SER A 81 -9.34 -28.68 -5.18
C SER A 81 -7.91 -28.15 -5.14
N ILE A 82 -7.65 -27.06 -4.39
CA ILE A 82 -6.31 -26.50 -4.20
C ILE A 82 -5.43 -27.49 -3.43
N ARG A 83 -5.94 -28.07 -2.32
CA ARG A 83 -5.20 -29.07 -1.52
C ARG A 83 -4.83 -30.31 -2.34
N GLN A 84 -5.75 -30.80 -3.17
CA GLN A 84 -5.50 -31.93 -4.07
C GLN A 84 -4.38 -31.61 -5.07
N MET A 85 -4.42 -30.43 -5.73
CA MET A 85 -3.36 -30.03 -6.66
C MET A 85 -1.98 -29.93 -5.99
N ILE A 86 -1.91 -29.44 -4.75
CA ILE A 86 -0.65 -29.38 -3.99
C ILE A 86 -0.14 -30.79 -3.67
N HIS A 87 -1.03 -31.71 -3.32
CA HIS A 87 -0.68 -33.09 -2.99
C HIS A 87 -0.25 -33.90 -4.23
N ASP A 88 -0.85 -33.63 -5.39
CA ASP A 88 -0.56 -34.28 -6.67
C ASP A 88 0.72 -33.74 -7.34
N SER A 89 1.12 -32.50 -7.02
CA SER A 89 2.37 -31.89 -7.51
C SER A 89 3.63 -32.38 -6.79
N LYS A 90 3.57 -33.56 -6.14
CA LYS A 90 4.65 -34.15 -5.36
C LYS A 90 5.06 -35.50 -5.93
#